data_AF-A0AAD2SE34-F1
#
_entry.id   AF-A0AAD2SE34-F1
#
_cell.length_a   1.000
_cell.length_b   1.000
_cell.length_c   1.000
_cell.angle_alpha   90.00
_cell.angle_beta   90.00
_cell.angle_gamma   90.00
#
_symmetry.space_group_name_H-M   'P 1'
#
loop_
_entity.id
_entity.type
_entity.pdbx_description
1 polymer ?
#
loop_
_entity_poly.entity_id
_entity_poly.type
_entity_poly.pdbx_seq_one_letter_code
_entity_poly.pdbx_strand_id
1 'polypeptide(L)'
;MARQYVKGIKEVQGYVNKRGREVNNEFRSELINDLRKVSRELQTGINQAAAGGVVPFTGNAMLTFFSKRPTGVTVTIMVKDIQAQYLYSSLVERDNIDKFIPTSDARLTKQGNITGLKSNLKSGKYKVIEQKGTKRIIDTRKKDDRVIAVKKPKERKIIFDWYANADKKINIVINGLRGEFSTRNK
;
A
#
# COMPACT_ATOMS: atom_id res chain seq x y z
N MET A 1 -65.16 27.23 -6.65
CA MET A 1 -64.01 26.77 -5.86
C MET A 1 -62.79 27.60 -6.21
N ALA A 2 -62.21 28.35 -5.24
CA ALA A 2 -61.00 29.13 -5.47
C ALA A 2 -59.78 28.19 -5.48
N ARG A 3 -58.98 28.22 -6.56
CA ARG A 3 -57.68 27.53 -6.61
C ARG A 3 -56.74 28.18 -5.60
N GLN A 4 -56.35 27.45 -4.54
CA GLN A 4 -55.24 27.84 -3.69
C GLN A 4 -53.93 27.73 -4.48
N TYR A 5 -53.25 28.84 -4.69
CA TYR A 5 -51.89 28.86 -5.22
C TYR A 5 -50.91 28.75 -4.06
N VAL A 6 -50.17 27.65 -4.00
CA VAL A 6 -49.03 27.53 -3.09
C VAL A 6 -47.92 28.46 -3.61
N LYS A 7 -47.69 29.58 -2.93
CA LYS A 7 -46.55 30.48 -3.20
C LYS A 7 -45.26 29.86 -2.63
N GLY A 8 -44.10 30.15 -3.22
CA GLY A 8 -42.81 29.67 -2.70
C GLY A 8 -42.30 28.35 -3.31
N ILE A 9 -43.02 27.73 -4.25
CA ILE A 9 -42.63 26.43 -4.84
C ILE A 9 -41.25 26.51 -5.51
N LYS A 10 -40.97 27.58 -6.26
CA LYS A 10 -39.69 27.74 -6.99
C LYS A 10 -38.52 27.93 -6.03
N GLU A 11 -38.75 28.69 -4.96
CA GLU A 11 -37.77 28.97 -3.90
C GLU A 11 -37.46 27.71 -3.10
N VAL A 12 -38.49 26.94 -2.73
CA VAL A 12 -38.34 25.63 -2.06
C VAL A 12 -37.61 24.64 -2.96
N GLN A 13 -37.98 24.53 -4.24
CA GLN A 13 -37.27 23.69 -5.20
C GLN A 13 -35.80 24.09 -5.35
N GLY A 14 -35.51 25.39 -5.45
CA GLY A 14 -34.16 25.93 -5.52
C GLY A 14 -33.34 25.59 -4.27
N TYR A 15 -33.92 25.75 -3.09
CA TYR A 15 -33.31 25.40 -1.81
C TYR A 15 -32.99 23.90 -1.72
N VAL A 16 -33.97 23.04 -2.02
CA VAL A 16 -33.78 21.57 -1.98
C VAL A 16 -32.68 21.13 -2.95
N ASN A 17 -32.68 21.66 -4.18
CA ASN A 17 -31.66 21.34 -5.18
C ASN A 17 -30.26 21.85 -4.80
N LYS A 18 -30.18 23.01 -4.14
CA LYS A 18 -28.91 23.52 -3.60
C LYS A 18 -28.42 22.64 -2.46
N ARG A 19 -29.25 22.38 -1.45
CA ARG A 19 -28.87 21.61 -0.27
C ARG A 19 -28.53 20.16 -0.62
N GLY A 20 -29.28 19.54 -1.53
CA GLY A 20 -28.96 18.19 -2.02
C GLY A 20 -27.60 18.10 -2.71
N ARG A 21 -27.21 19.13 -3.46
CA ARG A 21 -25.86 19.20 -4.07
C ARG A 21 -24.76 19.39 -3.03
N GLU A 22 -24.98 20.24 -2.03
CA GLU A 22 -24.04 20.46 -0.93
C GLU A 22 -23.82 19.19 -0.11
N VAL A 23 -24.90 18.55 0.33
CA VAL A 23 -24.87 17.27 1.03
C VAL A 23 -24.10 16.21 0.26
N ASN A 24 -24.36 16.06 -1.05
CA ASN A 24 -23.63 15.11 -1.88
C ASN A 24 -22.14 15.47 -1.98
N ASN A 25 -21.79 16.76 -2.05
CA ASN A 25 -20.39 17.20 -2.05
C ASN A 25 -19.68 16.93 -0.71
N GLU A 26 -20.35 17.21 0.41
CA GLU A 26 -19.88 16.94 1.78
C GLU A 26 -19.59 15.45 1.94
N PHE A 27 -20.60 14.60 1.67
CA PHE A 27 -20.48 13.13 1.74
C PHE A 27 -19.32 12.58 0.90
N ARG A 28 -19.23 13.00 -0.38
CA ARG A 28 -18.14 12.53 -1.26
C ARG A 28 -16.77 12.95 -0.74
N SER A 29 -16.67 14.14 -0.14
CA SER A 29 -15.39 14.66 0.37
C SER A 29 -14.96 13.97 1.65
N GLU A 30 -15.90 13.70 2.56
CA GLU A 30 -15.69 12.90 3.76
C GLU A 30 -15.18 11.50 3.41
N LEU A 31 -15.91 10.79 2.53
CA LEU A 31 -15.53 9.44 2.11
C LEU A 31 -14.15 9.38 1.44
N ILE A 32 -13.80 10.36 0.59
CA ILE A 32 -12.46 10.46 -0.01
C ILE A 32 -11.40 10.64 1.09
N ASN A 33 -11.64 11.51 2.06
CA ASN A 33 -10.68 11.82 3.10
C ASN A 33 -10.44 10.64 4.04
N ASP A 34 -11.50 9.93 4.42
CA ASP A 34 -11.37 8.77 5.29
C ASP A 34 -10.69 7.59 4.60
N LEU A 35 -11.00 7.33 3.33
CA LEU A 35 -10.30 6.29 2.58
C LEU A 35 -8.84 6.66 2.28
N ARG A 36 -8.50 7.96 2.17
CA ARG A 36 -7.10 8.41 2.15
C ARG A 36 -6.40 8.14 3.49
N LYS A 37 -7.08 8.30 4.63
CA LYS A 37 -6.52 7.91 5.94
C LYS A 37 -6.29 6.40 6.00
N VAL A 38 -7.26 5.60 5.59
CA VAL A 38 -7.12 4.13 5.50
C VAL A 38 -5.89 3.75 4.66
N SER A 39 -5.70 4.38 3.50
CA SER A 39 -4.52 4.14 2.66
C SER A 39 -3.20 4.44 3.38
N ARG A 40 -3.12 5.50 4.20
CA ARG A 40 -1.92 5.81 4.99
C ARG A 40 -1.72 4.81 6.12
N GLU A 41 -2.79 4.38 6.77
CA GLU A 41 -2.72 3.37 7.82
C GLU A 41 -2.26 2.01 7.28
N LEU A 42 -2.70 1.62 6.09
CA LEU A 42 -2.20 0.43 5.40
C LEU A 42 -0.70 0.55 5.09
N GLN A 43 -0.24 1.70 4.59
CA GLN A 43 1.21 1.95 4.41
C GLN A 43 1.97 1.80 5.72
N THR A 44 1.47 2.38 6.80
CA THR A 44 2.09 2.30 8.13
C THR A 44 2.12 0.87 8.65
N GLY A 45 1.03 0.11 8.48
CA GLY A 45 0.96 -1.29 8.88
C GLY A 45 1.99 -2.15 8.15
N ILE A 46 2.09 -2.00 6.82
CA ILE A 46 3.13 -2.68 6.02
C ILE A 46 4.53 -2.28 6.52
N ASN A 47 4.73 -0.99 6.80
CA ASN A 47 6.02 -0.47 7.23
C ASN A 47 6.46 -1.02 8.60
N GLN A 48 5.52 -1.17 9.53
CA GLN A 48 5.76 -1.71 10.87
C GLN A 48 5.98 -3.23 10.85
N ALA A 49 5.31 -3.94 9.94
CA ALA A 49 5.49 -5.38 9.78
C ALA A 49 6.86 -5.78 9.18
N ALA A 50 7.56 -4.86 8.52
CA ALA A 50 8.85 -5.13 7.91
C ALA A 50 9.97 -5.23 8.97
N ALA A 51 10.45 -6.45 9.22
CA ALA A 51 11.59 -6.70 10.11
C ALA A 51 12.85 -5.95 9.64
N GLY A 52 13.46 -5.16 10.52
CA GLY A 52 14.63 -4.32 10.19
C GLY A 52 14.28 -2.97 9.55
N GLY A 53 12.99 -2.68 9.39
CA GLY A 53 12.47 -1.47 8.81
C GLY A 53 12.38 -1.50 7.29
N VAL A 54 11.79 -0.44 6.75
CA VAL A 54 11.41 -0.37 5.34
C VAL A 54 12.58 0.10 4.47
N VAL A 55 12.68 -0.43 3.26
CA VAL A 55 13.57 0.12 2.24
C VAL A 55 12.93 1.37 1.62
N PRO A 56 13.69 2.41 1.22
CA PRO A 56 13.12 3.65 0.69
C PRO A 56 12.12 3.42 -0.46
N PHE A 57 12.35 2.39 -1.27
CA PHE A 57 11.49 2.01 -2.39
C PHE A 57 10.05 1.65 -1.99
N THR A 58 9.86 0.96 -0.85
CA THR A 58 8.53 0.49 -0.40
C THR A 58 7.90 1.37 0.68
N GLY A 59 8.63 2.39 1.18
CA GLY A 59 8.13 3.29 2.24
C GLY A 59 6.95 4.17 1.82
N ASN A 60 6.73 4.32 0.51
CA ASN A 60 5.59 5.02 -0.08
C ASN A 60 5.09 4.26 -1.33
N ALA A 61 4.56 3.07 -1.09
CA ALA A 61 4.03 2.16 -2.08
C ALA A 61 2.52 2.34 -2.35
N MET A 62 1.80 2.99 -1.43
CA MET A 62 0.36 3.17 -1.53
C MET A 62 -0.06 4.27 -2.52
N LEU A 63 -1.18 4.05 -3.19
CA LEU A 63 -1.84 5.00 -4.07
C LEU A 63 -3.34 5.05 -3.74
N THR A 64 -3.90 6.26 -3.75
CA THR A 64 -5.34 6.47 -3.66
C THR A 64 -5.80 7.38 -4.80
N PHE A 65 -6.80 6.95 -5.55
CA PHE A 65 -7.46 7.79 -6.56
C PHE A 65 -8.97 7.73 -6.38
N PHE A 66 -9.66 8.75 -6.91
CA PHE A 66 -11.10 8.85 -6.79
C PHE A 66 -11.72 9.35 -8.09
N SER A 67 -12.94 8.91 -8.36
CA SER A 67 -13.75 9.38 -9.47
C SER A 67 -15.12 9.81 -8.94
N LYS A 68 -15.44 11.09 -9.08
CA LYS A 68 -16.74 11.64 -8.68
C LYS A 68 -17.74 11.43 -9.80
N ARG A 69 -18.91 10.90 -9.45
CA ARG A 69 -20.08 10.78 -10.33
C ARG A 69 -21.18 11.72 -9.84
N PRO A 70 -22.22 12.01 -10.67
CA PRO A 70 -23.34 12.83 -10.24
C PRO A 70 -24.01 12.33 -8.95
N THR A 71 -24.09 11.01 -8.77
CA THR A 71 -24.78 10.36 -7.65
C THR A 71 -23.84 9.73 -6.62
N GLY A 72 -22.52 9.95 -6.70
CA GLY A 72 -21.60 9.35 -5.73
C GLY A 72 -20.13 9.52 -6.05
N VAL A 73 -19.30 8.67 -5.45
CA VAL A 73 -17.85 8.64 -5.66
C VAL A 73 -17.36 7.20 -5.61
N THR A 74 -16.42 6.87 -6.49
CA THR A 74 -15.60 5.66 -6.39
C THR A 74 -14.24 6.06 -5.86
N VAL A 75 -13.74 5.38 -4.83
CA VAL A 75 -12.40 5.58 -4.31
C VAL A 75 -11.66 4.26 -4.37
N THR A 76 -10.46 4.27 -4.95
CA THR A 76 -9.63 3.07 -5.09
C THR A 76 -8.35 3.25 -4.29
N ILE A 77 -8.03 2.23 -3.49
CA ILE A 77 -6.78 2.10 -2.76
C ILE A 77 -6.00 0.95 -3.38
N MET A 78 -4.76 1.19 -3.80
CA MET A 78 -3.92 0.15 -4.39
C MET A 78 -2.45 0.33 -4.03
N VAL A 79 -1.65 -0.71 -4.29
CA VAL A 79 -0.19 -0.64 -4.31
C VAL A 79 0.25 -0.23 -5.72
N LYS A 80 1.18 0.72 -5.83
CA LYS A 80 1.78 1.15 -7.10
C LYS A 80 2.40 -0.05 -7.84
N ASP A 81 2.21 -0.13 -9.15
CA ASP A 81 2.58 -1.31 -9.97
C ASP A 81 4.04 -1.75 -9.80
N ILE A 82 4.98 -0.80 -9.81
CA ILE A 82 6.41 -1.07 -9.67
C ILE A 82 6.72 -1.68 -8.30
N GLN A 83 6.06 -1.21 -7.24
CA GLN A 83 6.18 -1.80 -5.90
C GLN A 83 5.35 -3.09 -5.75
N ALA A 84 4.24 -3.23 -6.46
CA ALA A 84 3.35 -4.39 -6.36
C ALA A 84 4.10 -5.67 -6.73
N GLN A 85 4.89 -5.69 -7.81
CA GLN A 85 5.74 -6.83 -8.16
C GLN A 85 6.70 -7.24 -7.02
N TYR A 86 7.25 -6.24 -6.32
CA TYR A 86 8.16 -6.50 -5.21
C TYR A 86 7.43 -7.00 -3.95
N LEU A 87 6.24 -6.45 -3.67
CA LEU A 87 5.50 -6.67 -2.43
C LEU A 87 4.48 -7.82 -2.50
N TYR A 88 4.05 -8.24 -3.69
CA TYR A 88 2.96 -9.19 -3.88
C TYR A 88 3.14 -10.45 -3.02
N SER A 89 4.31 -11.06 -3.10
CA SER A 89 4.63 -12.29 -2.38
C SER A 89 4.81 -12.13 -0.86
N SER A 90 4.75 -10.90 -0.36
CA SER A 90 4.82 -10.54 1.06
C SER A 90 3.50 -10.01 1.61
N LEU A 91 2.52 -9.72 0.73
CA LEU A 91 1.24 -9.09 1.08
C LEU A 91 0.02 -9.94 0.73
N VAL A 92 0.12 -10.81 -0.27
CA VAL A 92 -1.03 -11.52 -0.84
C VAL A 92 -0.84 -13.03 -0.73
N GLU A 93 0.18 -13.56 -1.37
CA GLU A 93 0.38 -15.00 -1.50
C GLU A 93 1.85 -15.35 -1.29
N ARG A 94 2.14 -16.54 -0.75
CA ARG A 94 3.53 -16.98 -0.61
C ARG A 94 4.05 -17.45 -1.96
N ASP A 95 5.27 -17.04 -2.26
CA ASP A 95 5.96 -17.47 -3.47
C ASP A 95 7.40 -17.88 -3.14
N ASN A 96 7.90 -18.84 -3.90
CA ASN A 96 9.28 -19.29 -3.85
C ASN A 96 10.10 -18.47 -4.84
N ILE A 97 11.06 -17.73 -4.31
CA ILE A 97 11.93 -16.91 -5.16
C ILE A 97 13.35 -17.41 -5.04
N ASP A 98 13.95 -17.68 -6.19
CA ASP A 98 15.37 -17.95 -6.32
C ASP A 98 16.18 -16.68 -6.10
N LYS A 99 16.80 -16.58 -4.92
CA LYS A 99 17.62 -15.43 -4.55
C LYS A 99 18.91 -15.84 -3.87
N PHE A 100 19.86 -14.92 -3.86
CA PHE A 100 21.05 -15.04 -3.04
C PHE A 100 20.68 -14.83 -1.57
N ILE A 101 20.89 -15.86 -0.76
CA ILE A 101 20.71 -15.85 0.68
C ILE A 101 22.07 -15.56 1.32
N PRO A 102 22.19 -14.48 2.11
CA PRO A 102 23.44 -14.17 2.79
C PRO A 102 23.84 -15.27 3.78
N THR A 103 25.14 -15.51 3.91
CA THR A 103 25.73 -16.36 4.95
C THR A 103 26.06 -15.52 6.20
N SER A 104 26.54 -16.16 7.26
CA SER A 104 27.06 -15.50 8.47
C SER A 104 28.22 -14.54 8.19
N ASP A 105 28.97 -14.77 7.12
CA ASP A 105 30.14 -13.97 6.75
C ASP A 105 29.79 -12.68 5.99
N ALA A 106 28.50 -12.50 5.67
CA ALA A 106 28.03 -11.32 4.97
C ALA A 106 27.78 -10.16 5.93
N ARG A 107 28.34 -8.99 5.62
CA ARG A 107 27.97 -7.75 6.31
C ARG A 107 26.61 -7.25 5.81
N LEU A 108 25.61 -7.29 6.68
CA LEU A 108 24.23 -6.92 6.34
C LEU A 108 23.88 -5.49 6.78
N THR A 109 22.95 -4.87 6.05
CA THR A 109 22.21 -3.70 6.53
C THR A 109 21.15 -4.13 7.54
N LYS A 110 20.54 -3.16 8.23
CA LYS A 110 19.42 -3.43 9.17
C LYS A 110 18.25 -4.17 8.51
N GLN A 111 18.01 -3.96 7.21
CA GLN A 111 16.99 -4.65 6.42
C GLN A 111 17.42 -6.04 5.90
N GLY A 112 18.61 -6.53 6.29
CA GLY A 112 19.12 -7.83 5.88
C GLY A 112 19.70 -7.89 4.46
N ASN A 113 19.99 -6.75 3.83
CA ASN A 113 20.64 -6.70 2.52
C ASN A 113 22.16 -6.76 2.65
N ILE A 114 22.86 -7.39 1.70
CA ILE A 114 24.33 -7.39 1.66
C ILE A 114 24.83 -5.97 1.38
N THR A 115 25.66 -5.45 2.28
CA THR A 115 26.17 -4.07 2.21
C THR A 115 27.05 -3.87 0.98
N GLY A 116 26.74 -2.86 0.17
CA GLY A 116 27.54 -2.51 -1.01
C GLY A 116 27.53 -3.58 -2.11
N LEU A 117 26.57 -4.49 -2.13
CA LEU A 117 26.54 -5.62 -3.08
C LEU A 117 26.79 -5.19 -4.53
N LYS A 118 26.01 -4.22 -5.02
CA LYS A 118 26.08 -3.75 -6.43
C LYS A 118 27.45 -3.16 -6.78
N SER A 119 27.98 -2.28 -5.93
CA SER A 119 29.28 -1.63 -6.17
C SER A 119 30.44 -2.63 -6.05
N ASN A 120 30.38 -3.53 -5.07
CA ASN A 120 31.41 -4.55 -4.87
C ASN A 120 31.42 -5.58 -6.01
N LEU A 121 30.25 -5.97 -6.54
CA LEU A 121 30.17 -6.78 -7.76
C LEU A 121 30.78 -6.07 -8.97
N LYS A 122 30.42 -4.79 -9.19
CA LYS A 122 30.97 -3.99 -10.31
C LYS A 122 32.49 -3.83 -10.23
N SER A 123 33.04 -3.64 -9.03
CA SER A 123 34.48 -3.49 -8.81
C SER A 123 35.28 -4.81 -8.80
N GLY A 124 34.61 -5.96 -8.92
CA GLY A 124 35.26 -7.28 -8.84
C GLY A 124 35.68 -7.72 -7.43
N LYS A 125 35.42 -6.89 -6.40
CA LYS A 125 35.58 -7.25 -4.98
C LYS A 125 34.65 -8.40 -4.59
N TYR A 126 33.44 -8.42 -5.14
CA TYR A 126 32.55 -9.57 -5.07
C TYR A 126 32.46 -10.24 -6.45
N LYS A 127 32.42 -11.58 -6.47
CA LYS A 127 32.22 -12.35 -7.70
C LYS A 127 31.14 -13.38 -7.52
N VAL A 128 30.30 -13.54 -8.53
CA VAL A 128 29.39 -14.68 -8.63
C VAL A 128 30.17 -15.84 -9.22
N ILE A 129 30.23 -16.94 -8.50
CA ILE A 129 30.84 -18.19 -8.97
C ILE A 129 29.80 -19.30 -8.96
N GLU A 130 30.01 -20.31 -9.79
CA GLU A 130 29.22 -21.52 -9.78
C GLU A 130 30.11 -22.68 -9.38
N GLN A 131 29.69 -23.45 -8.38
CA GLN A 131 30.45 -24.60 -7.91
C GLN A 131 29.47 -25.73 -7.58
N LYS A 132 29.68 -26.90 -8.19
CA LYS A 132 28.81 -28.08 -8.04
C LYS A 132 27.32 -27.75 -8.29
N GLY A 133 27.04 -26.99 -9.35
CA GLY A 133 25.67 -26.59 -9.73
C GLY A 133 25.01 -25.53 -8.83
N THR A 134 25.73 -25.00 -7.82
CA THR A 134 25.20 -23.95 -6.94
C THR A 134 25.90 -22.62 -7.19
N LYS A 135 25.14 -21.57 -7.51
CA LYS A 135 25.66 -20.21 -7.63
C LYS A 135 25.91 -19.61 -6.24
N ARG A 136 27.06 -18.97 -6.06
CA ARG A 136 27.50 -18.33 -4.80
C ARG A 136 28.08 -16.96 -5.09
N ILE A 137 28.01 -16.07 -4.11
CA ILE A 137 28.75 -14.81 -4.14
C ILE A 137 29.93 -14.95 -3.19
N ILE A 138 31.13 -14.66 -3.67
CA ILE A 138 32.36 -14.67 -2.88
C ILE A 138 32.96 -13.26 -2.75
N ASP A 139 33.61 -12.99 -1.62
CA ASP A 139 34.50 -11.85 -1.42
C ASP A 139 35.93 -12.22 -1.85
N THR A 140 36.41 -11.61 -2.92
CA THR A 140 37.72 -11.91 -3.52
C THR A 140 38.89 -11.42 -2.67
N ARG A 141 38.63 -10.61 -1.64
CA ARG A 141 39.64 -10.10 -0.72
C ARG A 141 39.93 -11.08 0.43
N LYS A 142 39.05 -12.06 0.65
CA LYS A 142 39.21 -13.09 1.68
C LYS A 142 39.84 -14.35 1.09
N LYS A 143 40.76 -14.97 1.84
CA LYS A 143 41.34 -16.29 1.50
C LYS A 143 40.40 -17.41 1.97
N ASP A 144 40.04 -17.39 3.24
CA ASP A 144 39.10 -18.33 3.89
C ASP A 144 37.74 -17.66 4.13
N ASP A 145 36.68 -18.46 4.32
CA ASP A 145 35.29 -18.00 4.56
C ASP A 145 34.81 -16.89 3.63
N ARG A 146 35.19 -17.03 2.36
CA ARG A 146 34.93 -16.03 1.33
C ARG A 146 33.50 -16.05 0.81
N VAL A 147 32.70 -17.08 1.12
CA VAL A 147 31.32 -17.21 0.62
C VAL A 147 30.39 -16.32 1.43
N ILE A 148 29.88 -15.24 0.83
CA ILE A 148 28.98 -14.29 1.48
C ILE A 148 27.50 -14.51 1.12
N ALA A 149 27.20 -15.26 0.07
CA ALA A 149 25.83 -15.63 -0.25
C ALA A 149 25.75 -16.91 -1.07
N VAL A 150 24.64 -17.63 -0.95
CA VAL A 150 24.35 -18.84 -1.72
C VAL A 150 22.99 -18.67 -2.40
N LYS A 151 22.91 -19.00 -3.69
CA LYS A 151 21.64 -19.01 -4.41
C LYS A 151 20.85 -20.24 -4.01
N LYS A 152 19.68 -20.03 -3.42
CA LYS A 152 18.74 -21.07 -3.00
C LYS A 152 17.31 -20.57 -3.18
N PRO A 153 16.35 -21.47 -3.44
CA PRO A 153 14.94 -21.12 -3.34
C PRO A 153 14.65 -20.74 -1.89
N LYS A 154 13.91 -19.65 -1.71
CA LYS A 154 13.41 -19.24 -0.40
C LYS A 154 11.97 -18.79 -0.52
N GLU A 155 11.12 -19.42 0.28
CA GLU A 155 9.74 -19.00 0.47
C GLU A 155 9.71 -17.62 1.15
N ARG A 156 8.98 -16.69 0.55
CA ARG A 156 8.69 -15.42 1.20
C ARG A 156 7.55 -15.59 2.20
N LYS A 157 7.75 -15.02 3.40
CA LYS A 157 6.71 -14.94 4.41
C LYS A 157 5.79 -13.78 4.08
N ILE A 158 4.48 -14.00 4.21
CA ILE A 158 3.51 -12.90 4.28
C ILE A 158 3.79 -12.15 5.58
N ILE A 159 4.17 -10.89 5.46
CA ILE A 159 4.47 -10.03 6.63
C ILE A 159 3.23 -9.24 7.05
N PHE A 160 2.31 -9.02 6.11
CA PHE A 160 1.11 -8.24 6.32
C PHE A 160 0.02 -8.75 5.39
N ASP A 161 -1.07 -9.27 5.94
CA ASP A 161 -2.23 -9.70 5.14
C ASP A 161 -2.96 -8.47 4.63
N TRP A 162 -2.80 -8.17 3.34
CA TRP A 162 -3.37 -6.97 2.75
C TRP A 162 -4.90 -6.96 2.78
N TYR A 163 -5.53 -8.03 2.32
CA TYR A 163 -6.98 -8.08 2.15
C TYR A 163 -7.69 -8.02 3.51
N ALA A 164 -7.24 -8.82 4.48
CA ALA A 164 -7.84 -8.81 5.81
C ALA A 164 -7.75 -7.43 6.49
N ASN A 165 -6.61 -6.75 6.36
CA ASN A 165 -6.43 -5.43 6.96
C ASN A 165 -7.17 -4.32 6.20
N ALA A 166 -7.21 -4.38 4.87
CA ALA A 166 -7.95 -3.43 4.05
C ALA A 166 -9.45 -3.54 4.31
N ASP A 167 -10.01 -4.76 4.25
CA ASP A 167 -11.44 -5.01 4.46
C ASP A 167 -11.87 -4.56 5.85
N LYS A 168 -11.11 -4.92 6.89
CA LYS A 168 -11.40 -4.48 8.27
C LYS A 168 -11.50 -2.96 8.38
N LYS A 169 -10.55 -2.22 7.80
CA LYS A 169 -10.51 -0.75 7.89
C LYS A 169 -11.58 -0.08 7.02
N ILE A 170 -11.83 -0.61 5.82
CA ILE A 170 -12.89 -0.11 4.94
C ILE A 170 -14.26 -0.32 5.58
N ASN A 171 -14.50 -1.49 6.20
CA ASN A 171 -15.76 -1.76 6.90
C ASN A 171 -15.99 -0.81 8.08
N ILE A 172 -14.94 -0.38 8.79
CA ILE A 172 -15.07 0.66 9.83
C ILE A 172 -15.55 1.98 9.23
N VAL A 173 -15.00 2.40 8.09
CA VAL A 173 -15.45 3.61 7.38
C VAL A 173 -16.91 3.47 6.96
N ILE A 174 -17.27 2.36 6.32
CA ILE A 174 -18.64 2.10 5.83
C ILE A 174 -19.65 2.09 6.99
N ASN A 175 -19.35 1.38 8.09
CA ASN A 175 -20.22 1.33 9.26
C ASN A 175 -20.32 2.67 10.00
N GLY A 176 -19.33 3.55 9.81
CA GLY A 176 -19.31 4.92 10.33
C GLY A 176 -20.15 5.90 9.50
N LEU A 177 -20.57 5.55 8.29
CA LEU A 177 -21.42 6.40 7.45
C LEU A 177 -22.81 6.52 8.06
N ARG A 178 -23.03 7.54 8.89
CA ARG A 178 -24.35 7.93 9.39
C ARG A 178 -24.92 9.07 8.55
N GLY A 179 -26.02 8.80 7.85
CA GLY A 179 -26.78 9.83 7.15
C GLY A 179 -27.83 10.46 8.07
N GLU A 180 -27.46 11.40 8.93
CA GLU A 180 -28.44 12.29 9.55
C GLU A 180 -28.54 13.59 8.74
N PHE A 181 -29.62 13.69 7.95
CA PHE A 181 -29.97 14.91 7.23
C PHE A 181 -31.11 15.61 7.97
N SER A 182 -30.77 16.59 8.81
CA SER A 182 -31.77 17.49 9.39
C SER A 182 -32.26 18.46 8.31
N THR A 183 -33.47 18.23 7.77
CA THR A 183 -34.22 19.24 7.02
C THR A 183 -35.09 20.05 7.98
N ARG A 184 -34.48 20.88 8.82
CA ARG A 184 -35.23 21.88 9.59
C ARG A 184 -34.46 23.20 9.55
N ASN A 185 -35.06 24.20 8.91
CA ASN A 185 -34.69 25.60 9.14
C ASN A 185 -34.86 25.86 10.65
N LYS A 186 -33.82 26.37 11.31
CA LYS A 186 -33.99 27.15 12.54
C LYS A 186 -34.55 28.51 12.17
#